data_AF-A0A074ZFC8-F1
#
_entry.id   AF-A0A074ZFC8-F1
#
_cell.length_a   1.000
_cell.length_b   1.000
_cell.length_c   1.000
_cell.angle_alpha   90.00
_cell.angle_beta   90.00
_cell.angle_gamma   90.00
#
_symmetry.space_group_name_H-M   'P 1'
#
loop_
_entity.id
_entity.type
_entity.pdbx_description
1 polymer ?
#
loop_
_entity_poly.entity_id
_entity_poly.type
_entity_poly.pdbx_seq_one_letter_code
_entity_poly.pdbx_strand_id
1 'polypeptide(L)'
;MRKIFRNQIFNPLWRNMCSLGKLDKYGGLHIDLTTRAIEGSGISDKLLHLCRLRRSFPTAVWVYLNQDHFHLIPRLCEPSPHGPGLVFHHATGLSVTLFRWLAEGPCRVPEFATHQLGVAGSAVLRELYEETGILAEFSGILALRQQHAFPGSFGRSDFLVACRLRLPSACEELPPIRPCKTELSDGMWMPMTKLRSAQVHSVIKDLTSEQMACSENIHITTFTSEILRLLSPSKPASNALELRQHRFDSILGGRWYDLYLPR
;
A
#
# COMPACT_ATOMS: atom_id res chain seq x y z
N MET A 1 -15.21 19.17 19.23
CA MET A 1 -13.89 19.74 19.59
C MET A 1 -13.53 21.05 18.84
N ARG A 2 -14.51 21.91 18.49
CA ARG A 2 -14.31 23.15 17.69
C ARG A 2 -14.06 24.44 18.51
N LYS A 3 -14.04 24.37 19.86
CA LYS A 3 -14.07 25.57 20.73
C LYS A 3 -12.71 26.17 21.11
N ILE A 4 -11.57 25.49 20.86
CA ILE A 4 -10.26 25.95 21.38
C ILE A 4 -9.56 26.95 20.44
N PHE A 5 -9.86 26.96 19.14
CA PHE A 5 -9.06 27.72 18.17
C PHE A 5 -9.34 29.22 18.07
N ARG A 6 -10.46 29.74 18.57
CA ARG A 6 -10.80 31.17 18.39
C ARG A 6 -10.06 32.12 19.35
N ASN A 7 -9.60 31.65 20.51
CA ASN A 7 -8.98 32.52 21.53
C ASN A 7 -7.45 32.56 21.53
N GLN A 8 -6.75 31.84 20.63
CA GLN A 8 -5.28 31.84 20.57
C GLN A 8 -4.68 32.68 19.43
N ILE A 9 -5.51 33.29 18.58
CA ILE A 9 -5.09 34.07 17.41
C ILE A 9 -4.26 35.33 17.80
N PHE A 10 -4.35 35.78 19.06
CA PHE A 10 -3.60 36.92 19.59
C PHE A 10 -2.34 36.56 20.38
N ASN A 11 -1.93 35.29 20.43
CA ASN A 11 -0.70 34.92 21.12
C ASN A 11 0.53 35.30 20.24
N PRO A 12 1.49 36.11 20.72
CA PRO A 12 2.73 36.44 19.98
C PRO A 12 3.48 35.21 19.48
N LEU A 13 3.34 34.08 20.18
CA LEU A 13 3.92 32.79 19.81
C LEU A 13 3.28 32.20 18.55
N TRP A 14 2.00 32.48 18.28
CA TRP A 14 1.32 32.07 17.05
C TRP A 14 1.94 32.74 15.82
N ARG A 15 2.26 34.04 15.92
CA ARG A 15 2.97 34.78 14.86
C ARG A 15 4.37 34.20 14.59
N ASN A 16 5.10 33.82 15.64
CA ASN A 16 6.42 33.19 15.51
C ASN A 16 6.37 31.75 14.96
N MET A 17 5.26 31.02 15.14
CA MET A 17 5.10 29.69 14.55
C MET A 17 4.65 29.75 13.09
N CYS A 18 3.78 30.69 12.74
CA CYS A 18 3.39 30.93 11.35
C CYS A 18 4.57 31.38 10.47
N SER A 19 5.63 31.98 11.05
CA SER A 19 6.83 32.31 10.28
C SER A 19 7.67 31.08 9.92
N LEU A 20 7.65 30.04 10.77
CA LEU A 20 8.34 28.77 10.54
C LEU A 20 7.65 27.91 9.48
N GLY A 21 6.32 27.84 9.48
CA GLY A 21 5.59 26.93 8.59
C GLY A 21 4.09 27.17 8.51
N LYS A 22 3.41 26.32 7.73
CA LYS A 22 1.95 26.32 7.54
C LYS A 22 1.28 25.29 8.44
N LEU A 23 0.10 25.60 8.96
CA LEU A 23 -0.67 24.68 9.81
C LEU A 23 -1.72 23.95 8.99
N ASP A 24 -1.91 22.64 9.25
CA ASP A 24 -3.01 21.87 8.69
C ASP A 24 -4.29 21.97 9.55
N LYS A 25 -5.38 21.35 9.06
CA LYS A 25 -6.68 21.30 9.77
C LYS A 25 -6.67 20.45 11.05
N TYR A 26 -5.63 19.65 11.28
CA TYR A 26 -5.42 18.78 12.44
C TYR A 26 -4.42 19.37 13.45
N GLY A 27 -3.90 20.57 13.18
CA GLY A 27 -2.94 21.28 14.02
C GLY A 27 -1.48 20.86 13.84
N GLY A 28 -1.16 20.14 12.76
CA GLY A 28 0.21 19.81 12.36
C GLY A 28 0.90 21.03 11.74
N LEU A 29 2.16 21.27 12.11
CA LEU A 29 2.99 22.35 11.57
C LEU A 29 3.90 21.82 10.46
N HIS A 30 3.75 22.35 9.26
CA HIS A 30 4.48 21.97 8.05
C HIS A 30 5.54 23.01 7.69
N ILE A 31 6.80 22.62 7.76
CA ILE A 31 7.97 23.45 7.47
C ILE A 31 8.60 22.94 6.18
N ASP A 32 8.43 23.72 5.11
CA ASP A 32 8.98 23.40 3.80
C ASP A 32 10.35 24.05 3.63
N LEU A 33 11.40 23.22 3.54
CA LEU A 33 12.77 23.65 3.27
C LEU A 33 13.20 23.33 1.84
N THR A 34 12.33 22.76 1.03
CA THR A 34 12.64 22.45 -0.37
C THR A 34 12.74 23.71 -1.23
N THR A 35 12.00 24.77 -0.88
CA THR A 35 11.95 26.03 -1.63
C THR A 35 12.58 27.20 -0.91
N ARG A 36 13.05 27.02 0.33
CA ARG A 36 13.59 28.09 1.17
C ARG A 36 15.11 28.01 1.18
N ALA A 37 15.78 29.09 0.78
CA ALA A 37 17.19 29.29 1.11
C ALA A 37 17.32 29.35 2.63
N ILE A 38 17.99 28.36 3.24
CA ILE A 38 18.25 28.36 4.67
C ILE A 38 19.46 29.26 4.92
N GLU A 39 19.21 30.55 5.14
CA GLU A 39 20.23 31.45 5.65
C GLU A 39 20.50 31.13 7.12
N GLY A 40 21.52 30.31 7.36
CA GLY A 40 22.13 30.10 8.68
C GLY A 40 21.58 28.93 9.51
N SER A 41 22.40 28.48 10.46
CA SER A 41 22.24 27.30 11.33
C SER A 41 21.08 27.35 12.33
N GLY A 42 20.17 28.32 12.25
CA GLY A 42 19.17 28.58 13.29
C GLY A 42 17.90 27.75 13.24
N ILE A 43 17.68 26.97 12.17
CA ILE A 43 16.43 26.19 12.05
C ILE A 43 16.36 25.01 13.03
N SER A 44 17.48 24.34 13.26
CA SER A 44 17.57 23.26 14.23
C SER A 44 17.27 23.76 15.64
N ASP A 45 17.78 24.94 16.02
CA ASP A 45 17.53 25.54 17.33
C ASP A 45 16.06 25.97 17.50
N LYS A 46 15.47 26.56 16.46
CA LYS A 46 14.04 26.91 16.44
C LYS A 46 13.16 25.67 16.60
N LEU A 47 13.51 24.59 15.91
CA LEU A 47 12.82 23.30 15.99
C LEU A 47 13.01 22.65 17.37
N LEU A 48 14.21 22.66 17.91
CA LEU A 48 14.50 22.16 19.25
C LEU A 48 13.67 22.91 20.31
N HIS A 49 13.66 24.24 20.23
CA HIS A 49 12.84 25.06 21.12
C HIS A 49 11.36 24.69 21.00
N LEU A 50 10.84 24.60 19.77
CA LEU A 50 9.45 24.26 19.51
C LEU A 50 9.08 22.87 20.04
N CYS A 51 9.91 21.86 19.81
CA CYS A 51 9.67 20.49 20.25
C CYS A 51 9.82 20.30 21.77
N ARG A 52 10.50 21.22 22.48
CA ARG A 52 10.60 21.21 23.95
C ARG A 52 9.40 21.85 24.66
N LEU A 53 8.62 22.67 23.96
CA LEU A 53 7.45 23.30 24.56
C LEU A 53 6.40 22.24 24.88
N ARG A 54 6.21 21.90 26.17
CA ARG A 54 5.07 21.09 26.64
C ARG A 54 3.78 21.87 26.39
N ARG A 55 3.14 21.63 25.24
CA ARG A 55 1.95 22.35 24.79
C ARG A 55 0.98 21.42 24.09
N SER A 56 -0.29 21.81 24.12
CA SER A 56 -1.36 21.17 23.34
C SER A 56 -1.25 21.42 21.82
N PHE A 57 -0.27 22.22 21.39
CA PHE A 57 -0.12 22.69 20.02
C PHE A 57 1.34 23.09 19.70
N PRO A 58 1.89 22.75 18.52
CA PRO A 58 1.24 21.99 17.43
C PRO A 58 1.11 20.50 17.78
N THR A 59 0.22 19.78 17.09
CA THR A 59 -0.03 18.35 17.36
C THR A 59 1.10 17.47 16.83
N ALA A 60 1.68 17.88 15.70
CA ALA A 60 2.86 17.29 15.10
C ALA A 60 3.68 18.38 14.38
N VAL A 61 4.94 18.09 14.12
CA VAL A 61 5.81 18.91 13.27
C VAL A 61 6.27 18.05 12.10
N TRP A 62 6.22 18.63 10.91
CA TRP A 62 6.63 18.04 9.64
C TRP A 62 7.68 18.93 9.00
N VAL A 63 8.79 18.33 8.57
CA VAL A 63 9.88 19.04 7.89
C VAL A 63 10.15 18.37 6.56
N TYR A 64 10.06 19.14 5.48
CA TYR A 64 10.30 18.68 4.12
C TYR A 64 11.65 19.18 3.65
N LEU A 65 12.50 18.25 3.20
CA LEU A 65 13.88 18.49 2.78
C LEU A 65 14.09 17.96 1.37
N ASN A 66 14.88 18.67 0.57
CA ASN A 66 15.45 18.15 -0.68
C ASN A 66 16.95 17.84 -0.47
N GLN A 67 17.61 17.30 -1.50
CA GLN A 67 19.03 16.91 -1.43
C GLN A 67 19.97 18.03 -0.92
N ASP A 68 19.67 19.29 -1.24
CA ASP A 68 20.51 20.44 -0.87
C ASP A 68 20.58 20.62 0.66
N HIS A 69 19.57 20.13 1.37
CA HIS A 69 19.41 20.29 2.82
C HIS A 69 19.58 19.00 3.62
N PHE A 70 19.98 17.88 2.99
CA PHE A 70 20.17 16.60 3.69
C PHE A 70 21.23 16.65 4.81
N HIS A 71 22.18 17.57 4.72
CA HIS A 71 23.18 17.82 5.76
C HIS A 71 22.56 18.22 7.12
N LEU A 72 21.29 18.66 7.15
CA LEU A 72 20.57 19.00 8.38
C LEU A 72 19.96 17.78 9.08
N ILE A 73 19.75 16.67 8.38
CA ILE A 73 19.04 15.48 8.90
C ILE A 73 19.64 14.98 10.22
N PRO A 74 20.96 14.80 10.39
CA PRO A 74 21.52 14.32 11.64
C PRO A 74 21.15 15.18 12.85
N ARG A 75 21.15 16.52 12.69
CA ARG A 75 20.77 17.45 13.76
C ARG A 75 19.27 17.46 14.02
N LEU A 76 18.45 17.32 12.98
CA LEU A 76 16.98 17.29 13.13
C LEU A 76 16.50 16.00 13.79
N CYS A 77 17.19 14.89 13.54
CA CYS A 77 16.89 13.57 14.10
C CYS A 77 17.53 13.31 15.47
N GLU A 78 18.39 14.22 15.95
CA GLU A 78 19.04 14.07 17.25
C GLU A 78 17.97 13.87 18.35
N PRO A 79 18.07 12.80 19.18
CA PRO A 79 17.03 12.46 20.13
C PRO A 79 16.74 13.54 21.16
N SER A 80 15.48 13.62 21.59
CA SER A 80 15.10 14.42 22.75
C SER A 80 15.79 13.88 24.02
N PRO A 81 16.29 14.75 24.93
CA PRO A 81 16.11 16.20 24.96
C PRO A 81 17.18 17.00 24.19
N HIS A 82 18.22 16.36 23.66
CA HIS A 82 19.38 17.02 23.05
C HIS A 82 19.05 17.65 21.70
N GLY A 83 18.17 17.02 20.93
CA GLY A 83 17.72 17.53 19.63
C GLY A 83 16.21 17.51 19.44
N PRO A 84 15.77 17.94 18.25
CA PRO A 84 14.36 18.01 17.88
C PRO A 84 13.68 16.63 17.79
N GLY A 85 14.42 15.53 17.71
CA GLY A 85 13.89 14.16 17.76
C GLY A 85 12.93 13.82 16.62
N LEU A 86 13.11 14.41 15.44
CA LEU A 86 12.31 14.04 14.27
C LEU A 86 12.72 12.66 13.75
N VAL A 87 11.77 11.92 13.21
CA VAL A 87 11.97 10.62 12.57
C VAL A 87 11.54 10.67 11.11
N PHE A 88 12.05 9.75 10.30
CA PHE A 88 11.62 9.62 8.91
C PHE A 88 10.15 9.19 8.83
N HIS A 89 9.41 9.80 7.92
CA HIS A 89 8.06 9.37 7.56
C HIS A 89 7.98 8.89 6.11
N HIS A 90 8.58 9.62 5.18
CA HIS A 90 8.58 9.30 3.75
C HIS A 90 9.88 9.78 3.10
N ALA A 91 10.41 9.01 2.15
CA ALA A 91 11.38 9.49 1.16
C ALA A 91 10.89 9.17 -0.25
N THR A 92 11.03 10.11 -1.19
CA THR A 92 10.70 9.93 -2.61
C THR A 92 11.75 10.62 -3.46
N GLY A 93 12.46 9.87 -4.29
CA GLY A 93 13.56 10.41 -5.09
C GLY A 93 14.58 11.14 -4.22
N LEU A 94 14.73 12.45 -4.45
CA LEU A 94 15.67 13.34 -3.75
C LEU A 94 15.01 14.21 -2.67
N SER A 95 13.84 13.79 -2.17
CA SER A 95 13.09 14.48 -1.14
C SER A 95 12.80 13.58 0.06
N VAL A 96 12.88 14.15 1.25
CA VAL A 96 12.63 13.48 2.54
C VAL A 96 11.61 14.28 3.34
N THR A 97 10.68 13.56 3.97
CA THR A 97 9.76 14.08 4.98
C THR A 97 10.13 13.52 6.35
N LEU A 98 10.51 14.40 7.26
CA LEU A 98 10.71 14.09 8.67
C LEU A 98 9.49 14.54 9.48
N PHE A 99 9.18 13.83 10.57
CA PHE A 99 8.08 14.20 11.45
C PHE A 99 8.38 13.95 12.93
N ARG A 100 7.66 14.66 13.82
CA ARG A 100 7.56 14.33 15.25
C ARG A 100 6.16 14.58 15.76
N TRP A 101 5.60 13.62 16.49
CA TRP A 101 4.36 13.79 17.25
C TRP A 101 4.65 14.55 18.56
N LEU A 102 3.83 15.57 18.87
CA LEU A 102 3.99 16.43 20.04
C LEU A 102 2.76 16.44 20.96
N ALA A 103 1.59 16.07 20.45
CA ALA A 103 0.38 16.01 21.26
C ALA A 103 0.43 14.88 22.31
N GLU A 104 -0.35 15.03 23.37
CA GLU A 104 -0.53 13.99 24.38
C GLU A 104 -1.22 12.75 23.80
N GLY A 105 -0.86 11.59 24.35
CA GLY A 105 -1.40 10.30 23.94
C GLY A 105 -0.67 9.65 22.76
N PRO A 106 -1.20 8.52 22.25
CA PRO A 106 -0.55 7.77 21.18
C PRO A 106 -0.54 8.58 19.87
N CYS A 107 0.55 8.40 19.11
CA CYS A 107 0.69 8.98 17.79
C CYS A 107 -0.45 8.50 16.87
N ARG A 108 -1.08 9.44 16.15
CA ARG A 108 -2.17 9.15 15.20
C ARG A 108 -1.73 9.26 13.74
N VAL A 109 -0.45 9.52 13.51
CA VAL A 109 0.15 9.50 12.19
C VAL A 109 0.34 8.03 11.80
N PRO A 110 -0.19 7.59 10.65
CA PRO A 110 0.09 6.24 10.16
C PRO A 110 1.59 6.00 10.08
N GLU A 111 2.03 4.79 10.43
CA GLU A 111 3.40 4.39 10.16
C GLU A 111 3.64 4.25 8.64
N PHE A 112 4.85 3.84 8.24
CA PHE A 112 5.15 3.56 6.83
C PHE A 112 4.13 2.57 6.24
N ALA A 113 3.91 2.63 4.93
CA ALA A 113 3.03 1.69 4.24
C ALA A 113 3.46 0.23 4.56
N THR A 114 2.58 -0.51 5.24
CA THR A 114 2.86 -1.88 5.69
C THR A 114 2.59 -2.93 4.62
N HIS A 115 1.87 -2.55 3.56
CA HIS A 115 1.34 -3.44 2.54
C HIS A 115 1.62 -2.87 1.15
N GLN A 116 2.08 -3.73 0.25
CA GLN A 116 2.07 -3.44 -1.17
C GLN A 116 0.69 -3.82 -1.71
N LEU A 117 0.07 -2.93 -2.47
CA LEU A 117 -1.22 -3.18 -3.12
C LEU A 117 -0.99 -3.16 -4.63
N GLY A 118 -1.23 -4.28 -5.31
CA GLY A 118 -1.41 -4.29 -6.75
C GLY A 118 -2.65 -3.45 -7.11
N VAL A 119 -2.46 -2.33 -7.79
CA VAL A 119 -3.48 -1.30 -8.02
C VAL A 119 -4.69 -1.86 -8.79
N ALA A 120 -5.90 -1.59 -8.32
CA ALA A 120 -7.13 -2.17 -8.88
C ALA A 120 -7.61 -1.43 -10.14
N GLY A 121 -8.04 -2.20 -11.15
CA GLY A 121 -8.65 -1.70 -12.40
C GLY A 121 -7.64 -1.46 -13.51
N SER A 122 -6.95 -0.30 -13.50
CA SER A 122 -6.05 0.08 -14.59
C SER A 122 -4.79 -0.78 -14.65
N ALA A 123 -4.20 -1.13 -13.49
CA ALA A 123 -3.00 -1.94 -13.49
C ALA A 123 -3.28 -3.37 -13.96
N VAL A 124 -4.39 -4.00 -13.54
CA VAL A 124 -4.72 -5.36 -14.03
C VAL A 124 -4.97 -5.41 -15.55
N LEU A 125 -5.52 -4.34 -16.13
CA LEU A 125 -5.66 -4.21 -17.58
C LEU A 125 -4.32 -4.02 -18.27
N ARG A 126 -3.44 -3.19 -17.69
CA ARG A 126 -2.07 -2.99 -18.18
C ARG A 126 -1.27 -4.29 -18.15
N GLU A 127 -1.25 -4.99 -17.01
CA GLU A 127 -0.53 -6.28 -16.87
C GLU A 127 -1.03 -7.29 -17.89
N LEU A 128 -2.36 -7.46 -18.05
CA LEU A 128 -2.89 -8.37 -19.06
C LEU A 128 -2.37 -8.02 -20.46
N TYR A 129 -2.37 -6.73 -20.82
CA TYR A 129 -1.91 -6.31 -22.13
C TYR A 129 -0.40 -6.50 -22.31
N GLU A 130 0.42 -6.14 -21.32
CA GLU A 130 1.87 -6.29 -21.37
C GLU A 130 2.28 -7.77 -21.43
N GLU A 131 1.62 -8.64 -20.66
CA GLU A 131 1.93 -10.06 -20.58
C GLU A 131 1.37 -10.88 -21.75
N THR A 132 0.19 -10.52 -22.29
CA THR A 132 -0.53 -11.38 -23.23
C THR A 132 -0.92 -10.72 -24.55
N GLY A 133 -0.78 -9.40 -24.65
CA GLY A 133 -1.27 -8.59 -25.78
C GLY A 133 -2.80 -8.46 -25.85
N ILE A 134 -3.54 -8.97 -24.86
CA ILE A 134 -5.00 -8.95 -24.85
C ILE A 134 -5.53 -7.63 -24.29
N LEU A 135 -6.42 -7.00 -25.05
CA LEU A 135 -7.21 -5.86 -24.57
C LEU A 135 -8.49 -6.39 -23.90
N ALA A 136 -8.82 -5.80 -22.75
CA ALA A 136 -9.99 -6.16 -21.97
C ALA A 136 -10.63 -4.93 -21.31
N GLU A 137 -11.83 -5.14 -20.79
CA GLU A 137 -12.56 -4.19 -19.98
C GLU A 137 -12.67 -4.72 -18.54
N PHE A 138 -12.45 -3.83 -17.57
CA PHE A 138 -12.59 -4.18 -16.17
C PHE A 138 -14.07 -4.40 -15.82
N SER A 139 -14.38 -5.55 -15.21
CA SER A 139 -15.75 -5.86 -14.79
C SER A 139 -15.96 -5.74 -13.29
N GLY A 140 -14.96 -6.03 -12.45
CA GLY A 140 -15.14 -6.00 -10.99
C GLY A 140 -14.11 -6.83 -10.23
N ILE A 141 -14.06 -6.64 -8.91
CA ILE A 141 -13.23 -7.43 -8.00
C ILE A 141 -14.02 -8.68 -7.59
N LEU A 142 -13.38 -9.85 -7.69
CA LEU A 142 -13.94 -11.14 -7.29
C LEU A 142 -13.57 -11.51 -5.86
N ALA A 143 -12.30 -11.34 -5.49
CA ALA A 143 -11.80 -11.74 -4.19
C ALA A 143 -10.55 -10.94 -3.80
N LEU A 144 -10.29 -10.84 -2.50
CA LEU A 144 -9.02 -10.36 -1.97
C LEU A 144 -8.40 -11.42 -1.08
N ARG A 145 -7.09 -11.58 -1.16
CA ARG A 145 -6.30 -12.41 -0.26
C ARG A 145 -5.31 -11.54 0.47
N GLN A 146 -5.27 -11.65 1.78
CA GLN A 146 -4.16 -11.17 2.59
C GLN A 146 -3.36 -12.37 3.10
N GLN A 147 -2.07 -12.42 2.77
CA GLN A 147 -1.17 -13.47 3.22
C GLN A 147 -0.17 -12.91 4.23
N HIS A 148 -0.06 -13.57 5.39
CA HIS A 148 0.85 -13.17 6.46
C HIS A 148 2.05 -14.12 6.57
N ALA A 149 3.16 -13.60 7.11
CA ALA A 149 4.36 -14.37 7.46
C ALA A 149 4.91 -15.23 6.31
N PHE A 150 4.88 -14.73 5.07
CA PHE A 150 5.42 -15.42 3.92
C PHE A 150 6.97 -15.35 3.91
N PRO A 151 7.69 -16.44 3.60
CA PRO A 151 9.15 -16.37 3.48
C PRO A 151 9.54 -15.36 2.37
N GLY A 152 10.56 -14.54 2.62
CA GLY A 152 10.97 -13.50 1.67
C GLY A 152 10.11 -12.23 1.65
N SER A 153 9.04 -12.16 2.44
CA SER A 153 8.21 -10.93 2.56
C SER A 153 8.73 -9.90 3.59
N PHE A 154 9.90 -10.13 4.20
CA PHE A 154 10.54 -9.22 5.18
C PHE A 154 9.60 -8.74 6.30
N GLY A 155 8.74 -9.64 6.80
CA GLY A 155 7.77 -9.32 7.87
C GLY A 155 6.57 -8.50 7.39
N ARG A 156 6.36 -8.37 6.08
CA ARG A 156 5.20 -7.71 5.48
C ARG A 156 4.12 -8.73 5.13
N SER A 157 2.88 -8.27 5.06
CA SER A 157 1.81 -9.09 4.50
C SER A 157 1.64 -8.75 3.03
N ASP A 158 1.32 -9.75 2.23
CA ASP A 158 1.03 -9.60 0.81
C ASP A 158 -0.48 -9.47 0.59
N PHE A 159 -0.88 -8.65 -0.39
CA PHE A 159 -2.26 -8.49 -0.82
C PHE A 159 -2.40 -8.85 -2.30
N LEU A 160 -3.27 -9.82 -2.59
CA LEU A 160 -3.64 -10.20 -3.94
C LEU A 160 -5.12 -9.89 -4.18
N VAL A 161 -5.42 -9.21 -5.29
CA VAL A 161 -6.77 -8.84 -5.70
C VAL A 161 -7.13 -9.58 -6.99
N ALA A 162 -8.05 -10.53 -6.91
CA ALA A 162 -8.56 -11.21 -8.10
C ALA A 162 -9.64 -10.36 -8.75
N CYS A 163 -9.47 -10.05 -10.03
CA CYS A 163 -10.39 -9.24 -10.80
C CYS A 163 -11.05 -10.06 -11.92
N ARG A 164 -12.31 -9.76 -12.23
CA ARG A 164 -12.98 -10.22 -13.44
C ARG A 164 -12.75 -9.20 -14.54
N LEU A 165 -12.29 -9.66 -15.68
CA LEU A 165 -12.18 -8.90 -16.92
C LEU A 165 -13.16 -9.47 -17.94
N ARG A 166 -13.47 -8.66 -18.96
CA ARG A 166 -14.30 -9.06 -20.10
C ARG A 166 -13.58 -8.64 -21.38
N LEU A 167 -13.71 -9.43 -22.44
CA LEU A 167 -13.32 -8.98 -23.76
C LEU A 167 -14.24 -7.82 -24.19
N PRO A 168 -13.74 -6.85 -24.97
CA PRO A 168 -14.56 -5.79 -25.52
C PRO A 168 -15.74 -6.39 -26.31
N SER A 169 -16.88 -5.72 -26.28
CA SER A 169 -18.11 -6.26 -26.91
C SER A 169 -18.01 -6.47 -28.42
N ALA A 170 -17.02 -5.83 -29.07
CA ALA A 170 -16.73 -6.01 -30.51
C ALA A 170 -15.92 -7.29 -30.82
N CYS A 171 -15.46 -8.04 -29.81
CA CYS A 171 -14.69 -9.26 -29.99
C CYS A 171 -15.64 -10.46 -30.18
N GLU A 172 -15.76 -10.93 -31.42
CA GLU A 172 -16.61 -12.08 -31.77
C GLU A 172 -15.94 -13.44 -31.49
N GLU A 173 -14.61 -13.46 -31.50
CA GLU A 173 -13.78 -14.66 -31.26
C GLU A 173 -12.71 -14.39 -30.19
N LEU A 174 -12.12 -15.47 -29.65
CA LEU A 174 -11.03 -15.35 -28.68
C LEU A 174 -9.76 -14.82 -29.38
N PRO A 175 -9.22 -13.66 -28.94
CA PRO A 175 -8.04 -13.08 -29.57
C PRO A 175 -6.79 -13.95 -29.33
N PRO A 176 -5.81 -13.97 -30.25
CA PRO A 176 -4.59 -14.72 -30.06
C PRO A 176 -3.78 -14.16 -28.89
N ILE A 177 -3.33 -15.05 -28.00
CA ILE A 177 -2.45 -14.70 -26.89
C ILE A 177 -1.02 -14.56 -27.42
N ARG A 178 -0.35 -13.48 -27.04
CA ARG A 178 1.06 -13.21 -27.36
C ARG A 178 1.84 -13.09 -26.05
N PRO A 179 2.35 -14.21 -25.49
CA PRO A 179 3.06 -14.19 -24.22
C PRO A 179 4.28 -13.27 -24.25
N CYS A 180 4.46 -12.49 -23.19
CA CYS A 180 5.64 -11.67 -22.98
C CYS A 180 6.88 -12.57 -22.88
N LYS A 181 7.86 -12.34 -23.76
CA LYS A 181 9.05 -13.19 -23.91
C LYS A 181 9.98 -13.19 -22.69
N THR A 182 9.85 -12.21 -21.80
CA THR A 182 10.71 -12.06 -20.62
C THR A 182 10.05 -12.53 -19.34
N GLU A 183 8.72 -12.50 -19.27
CA GLU A 183 7.97 -12.75 -18.03
C GLU A 183 7.18 -14.05 -18.05
N LEU A 184 6.69 -14.47 -19.23
CA LEU A 184 5.89 -15.68 -19.39
C LEU A 184 6.62 -16.74 -20.21
N SER A 185 6.46 -18.00 -19.81
CA SER A 185 6.93 -19.15 -20.57
C SER A 185 5.96 -19.58 -21.67
N ASP A 186 4.64 -19.46 -21.44
CA ASP A 186 3.58 -19.83 -22.38
C ASP A 186 2.25 -19.14 -22.00
N GLY A 187 1.24 -19.19 -22.88
CA GLY A 187 -0.10 -18.70 -22.62
C GLY A 187 -1.14 -19.25 -23.59
N MET A 188 -2.27 -19.74 -23.05
CA MET A 188 -3.36 -20.31 -23.85
C MET A 188 -4.73 -20.00 -23.25
N TRP A 189 -5.75 -19.90 -24.10
CA TRP A 189 -7.13 -19.93 -23.65
C TRP A 189 -7.50 -21.34 -23.19
N MET A 190 -8.27 -21.44 -22.11
CA MET A 190 -8.68 -22.73 -21.58
C MET A 190 -10.10 -22.73 -21.04
N PRO A 191 -10.88 -23.81 -21.25
CA PRO A 191 -12.17 -23.97 -20.62
C PRO A 191 -12.04 -24.00 -19.09
N MET A 192 -12.97 -23.36 -18.38
CA MET A 192 -13.00 -23.40 -16.91
C MET A 192 -13.10 -24.82 -16.36
N THR A 193 -13.72 -25.75 -17.09
CA THR A 193 -13.82 -27.17 -16.70
C THR A 193 -12.44 -27.80 -16.52
N LYS A 194 -11.47 -27.44 -17.37
CA LYS A 194 -10.09 -27.92 -17.30
C LYS A 194 -9.36 -27.38 -16.06
N LEU A 195 -9.62 -26.13 -15.69
CA LEU A 195 -9.11 -25.55 -14.45
C LEU A 195 -9.73 -26.17 -13.19
N ARG A 196 -11.02 -26.53 -13.24
CA ARG A 196 -11.70 -27.19 -12.11
C ARG A 196 -11.16 -28.60 -11.83
N SER A 197 -10.63 -29.28 -12.84
CA SER A 197 -9.99 -30.60 -12.72
C SER A 197 -8.49 -30.54 -12.46
N ALA A 198 -7.91 -29.34 -12.33
CA ALA A 198 -6.47 -29.16 -12.10
C ALA A 198 -6.04 -29.65 -10.72
N GLN A 199 -4.77 -30.04 -10.59
CA GLN A 199 -4.19 -30.42 -9.31
C GLN A 199 -3.96 -29.17 -8.45
N VAL A 200 -4.42 -29.20 -7.19
CA VAL A 200 -4.35 -28.03 -6.31
C VAL A 200 -3.11 -28.09 -5.43
N HIS A 201 -2.21 -27.12 -5.60
CA HIS A 201 -1.00 -26.95 -4.81
C HIS A 201 -1.11 -25.70 -3.92
N SER A 202 -0.21 -25.60 -2.94
CA SER A 202 -0.05 -24.34 -2.22
C SER A 202 0.94 -23.44 -2.94
N VAL A 203 0.80 -22.13 -2.71
CA VAL A 203 1.67 -21.09 -3.26
C VAL A 203 3.17 -21.35 -3.00
N ILE A 204 3.52 -22.05 -1.92
CA ILE A 204 4.92 -22.32 -1.58
C ILE A 204 5.44 -23.57 -2.27
N LYS A 205 4.59 -24.59 -2.48
CA LYS A 205 4.96 -25.72 -3.33
C LYS A 205 5.26 -25.23 -4.74
N ASP A 206 4.53 -24.23 -5.23
CA ASP A 206 4.79 -23.63 -6.55
C ASP A 206 6.12 -22.87 -6.61
N LEU A 207 6.51 -22.16 -5.53
CA LEU A 207 7.81 -21.48 -5.47
C LEU A 207 9.02 -22.44 -5.40
N THR A 208 8.83 -23.63 -4.84
CA THR A 208 9.91 -24.62 -4.66
C THR A 208 9.93 -25.70 -5.74
N SER A 209 8.88 -25.79 -6.56
CA SER A 209 8.78 -26.79 -7.61
C SER A 209 9.09 -26.13 -8.96
N GLU A 210 10.17 -26.56 -9.60
CA GLU A 210 10.47 -26.22 -11.02
C GLU A 210 9.52 -26.93 -12.00
N GLN A 211 8.27 -27.20 -11.57
CA GLN A 211 7.30 -27.89 -12.40
C GLN A 211 6.61 -26.88 -13.31
N MET A 212 7.04 -26.86 -14.58
CA MET A 212 6.32 -26.16 -15.63
C MET A 212 4.97 -26.85 -15.85
N ALA A 213 3.88 -26.08 -15.84
CA ALA A 213 2.57 -26.59 -16.20
C ALA A 213 2.60 -27.09 -17.66
N CYS A 214 2.15 -28.33 -17.87
CA CYS A 214 1.97 -28.92 -19.20
C CYS A 214 0.48 -29.01 -19.53
N SER A 215 0.11 -29.04 -20.80
CA SER A 215 -1.28 -29.11 -21.26
C SER A 215 -2.09 -30.27 -20.69
N GLU A 216 -1.44 -31.33 -20.20
CA GLU A 216 -2.08 -32.52 -19.61
C GLU A 216 -2.10 -32.50 -18.07
N ASN A 217 -1.16 -31.80 -17.43
CA ASN A 217 -1.03 -31.71 -15.97
C ASN A 217 -1.01 -30.24 -15.54
N ILE A 218 -2.21 -29.67 -15.35
CA ILE A 218 -2.37 -28.30 -14.88
C ILE A 218 -2.36 -28.30 -13.36
N HIS A 219 -1.53 -27.43 -12.79
CA HIS A 219 -1.49 -27.17 -11.36
C HIS A 219 -2.03 -25.76 -11.10
N ILE A 220 -2.84 -25.61 -10.06
CA ILE A 220 -3.39 -24.33 -9.63
C ILE A 220 -3.21 -24.12 -8.14
N THR A 221 -3.18 -22.85 -7.72
CA THR A 221 -3.12 -22.52 -6.28
C THR A 221 -4.45 -22.83 -5.57
N THR A 222 -4.39 -23.01 -4.25
CA THR A 222 -5.59 -23.11 -3.40
C THR A 222 -6.52 -21.90 -3.56
N PHE A 223 -5.96 -20.71 -3.77
CA PHE A 223 -6.73 -19.49 -4.00
C PHE A 223 -7.50 -19.53 -5.33
N THR A 224 -6.84 -19.98 -6.41
CA THR A 224 -7.48 -20.17 -7.72
C THR A 224 -8.61 -21.19 -7.63
N SER A 225 -8.38 -22.31 -6.93
CA SER A 225 -9.42 -23.34 -6.71
C SER A 225 -10.65 -22.76 -6.00
N GLU A 226 -10.44 -21.92 -4.98
CA GLU A 226 -11.55 -21.32 -4.23
C GLU A 226 -12.32 -20.28 -5.06
N ILE A 227 -11.64 -19.48 -5.87
CA ILE A 227 -12.31 -18.58 -6.85
C ILE A 227 -13.17 -19.39 -7.82
N LEU A 228 -12.63 -20.48 -8.38
CA LEU A 228 -13.39 -21.33 -9.30
C LEU A 228 -14.64 -21.90 -8.62
N ARG A 229 -14.54 -22.32 -7.36
CA ARG A 229 -15.68 -22.79 -6.56
C ARG A 229 -16.77 -21.71 -6.47
N LEU A 230 -16.40 -20.45 -6.27
CA LEU A 230 -17.34 -19.32 -6.17
C LEU A 230 -17.96 -18.90 -7.50
N LEU A 231 -17.24 -19.05 -8.61
CA LEU A 231 -17.75 -18.78 -9.96
C LEU A 231 -18.76 -19.83 -10.44
N SER A 232 -19.22 -20.73 -9.57
CA SER A 232 -20.20 -21.77 -9.92
C SER A 232 -21.61 -21.16 -10.11
N PRO A 233 -22.45 -21.69 -11.01
CA PRO A 233 -23.68 -21.02 -11.47
C PRO A 233 -24.81 -20.86 -10.45
N SER A 234 -24.64 -21.29 -9.19
CA SER A 234 -25.76 -21.60 -8.29
C SER A 234 -26.25 -20.46 -7.38
N LYS A 235 -25.73 -19.22 -7.51
CA LYS A 235 -26.27 -18.08 -6.75
C LYS A 235 -26.41 -16.82 -7.62
N PRO A 236 -27.59 -16.17 -7.64
CA PRO A 236 -27.75 -14.87 -8.28
C PRO A 236 -26.91 -13.82 -7.54
N ALA A 237 -26.24 -12.95 -8.30
CA ALA A 237 -25.40 -11.89 -7.76
C ALA A 237 -26.24 -10.85 -7.02
N SER A 238 -26.00 -10.70 -5.71
CA SER A 238 -26.46 -9.55 -4.93
C SER A 238 -25.70 -8.30 -5.40
N ASN A 239 -26.42 -7.19 -5.62
CA ASN A 239 -25.84 -5.89 -6.00
C ASN A 239 -24.95 -5.25 -4.91
N ALA A 240 -24.90 -5.83 -3.71
CA ALA A 240 -23.96 -5.48 -2.67
C ALA A 240 -22.93 -6.60 -2.49
N LEU A 241 -21.67 -6.31 -2.83
CA LEU A 241 -20.52 -7.18 -2.58
C LEU A 241 -20.12 -7.07 -1.11
N GLU A 242 -20.87 -7.71 -0.21
CA GLU A 242 -20.39 -7.87 1.17
C GLU A 242 -19.33 -8.98 1.17
N LEU A 243 -18.06 -8.57 1.23
CA LEU A 243 -16.96 -9.51 1.35
C LEU A 243 -16.87 -10.00 2.79
N ARG A 244 -16.98 -11.32 2.98
CA ARG A 244 -16.75 -11.97 4.27
C ARG A 244 -15.35 -12.51 4.35
N GLN A 245 -14.71 -12.29 5.50
CA GLN A 245 -13.43 -12.88 5.82
C GLN A 245 -13.61 -14.38 6.10
N HIS A 246 -12.85 -15.19 5.38
CA HIS A 246 -12.69 -16.62 5.60
C HIS A 246 -11.22 -16.88 5.87
N ARG A 247 -10.92 -17.37 7.07
CA ARG A 247 -9.57 -17.75 7.46
C ARG A 247 -9.32 -19.20 7.05
N PHE A 248 -8.20 -19.43 6.37
CA PHE A 248 -7.75 -20.76 6.00
C PHE A 248 -6.36 -20.99 6.55
N ASP A 249 -6.16 -22.16 7.16
CA ASP A 249 -4.82 -22.60 7.52
C ASP A 249 -4.00 -22.83 6.25
N SER A 250 -2.78 -22.33 6.28
CA SER A 250 -1.80 -22.66 5.26
C SER A 250 -1.43 -24.14 5.40
N ILE A 251 -1.04 -24.78 4.30
CA ILE A 251 -0.43 -26.12 4.38
C ILE A 251 0.90 -26.12 5.17
N LEU A 252 1.45 -24.94 5.44
CA LEU A 252 2.56 -24.76 6.35
C LEU A 252 2.05 -24.55 7.77
N GLY A 253 2.48 -25.41 8.68
CA GLY A 253 2.12 -25.36 10.09
C GLY A 253 2.36 -23.97 10.71
N GLY A 254 1.38 -23.49 11.47
CA GLY A 254 1.43 -22.22 12.18
C GLY A 254 1.21 -20.96 11.31
N ARG A 255 0.69 -21.10 10.09
CA ARG A 255 0.45 -19.97 9.16
C ARG A 255 -0.98 -19.98 8.63
N TRP A 256 -1.48 -18.82 8.24
CA TRP A 256 -2.84 -18.67 7.71
C TRP A 256 -2.89 -17.60 6.61
N TYR A 257 -3.97 -17.62 5.83
CA TYR A 257 -4.35 -16.52 4.96
C TYR A 257 -5.82 -16.19 5.16
N ASP A 258 -6.13 -14.91 5.04
CA ASP A 258 -7.49 -14.38 5.14
C ASP A 258 -7.99 -14.10 3.71
N LEU A 259 -9.08 -14.75 3.36
CA LEU A 259 -9.71 -14.66 2.05
C LEU A 259 -11.04 -13.92 2.17
N TYR A 260 -11.19 -12.83 1.44
CA TYR A 260 -12.37 -11.99 1.46
C TYR A 260 -13.22 -12.32 0.24
N LEU A 261 -14.35 -13.00 0.46
CA LEU A 261 -15.20 -13.55 -0.60
C LEU A 261 -16.60 -12.93 -0.59
N PRO A 262 -17.25 -12.76 -1.75
CA PRO A 262 -18.65 -12.38 -1.83
C PRO A 262 -19.56 -13.43 -1.19
N ARG A 263 -20.67 -13.01 -0.57
CA ARG A 263 -21.72 -13.89 0.01
C ARG A 263 -22.46 -14.77 -1.01
#